data_AF-A0A5E4K7I7-F1
#
_entry.id   AF-A0A5E4K7I7-F1
#
_cell.length_a   1.000
_cell.length_b   1.000
_cell.length_c   1.000
_cell.angle_alpha   90.00
_cell.angle_beta   90.00
_cell.angle_gamma   90.00
#
_symmetry.space_group_name_H-M   'P 1'
#
loop_
_entity.id
_entity.type
_entity.pdbx_description
1 polymer ?
#
loop_
_entity_poly.entity_id
_entity_poly.type
_entity_poly.pdbx_seq_one_letter_code
_entity_poly.pdbx_strand_id
1 'polypeptide(L)' 'MNGTGIYLASGDSYGLYQGYILSLKSVSSDGSVWVQLTEKDKIVKNDIVHDYGYFTYNKPNSTILSVKIEKIYSG' A
#
# COMPACT_ATOMS: atom_id res chain seq x y z
N MET A 1 -3.17 11.27 9.65
CA MET A 1 -1.96 10.56 10.11
C MET A 1 -0.85 11.61 10.24
N ASN A 2 -0.34 11.81 11.45
CA ASN A 2 0.63 12.85 11.78
C ASN A 2 2.06 12.38 11.43
N GLY A 3 2.43 12.38 10.15
CA GLY A 3 3.84 12.25 9.74
C GLY A 3 4.57 10.96 10.18
N THR A 4 3.85 9.92 10.59
CA THR A 4 4.45 8.64 10.96
C THR A 4 4.52 7.76 9.71
N GLY A 5 5.72 7.60 9.16
CA GLY A 5 6.00 6.55 8.18
C GLY A 5 5.78 5.18 8.82
N ILE A 6 5.35 4.21 8.03
CA ILE A 6 5.24 2.80 8.44
C ILE A 6 6.25 1.99 7.62
N TYR A 7 6.88 1.02 8.26
CA TYR A 7 7.71 0.02 7.58
C TYR A 7 6.91 -1.28 7.53
N LEU A 8 6.81 -1.87 6.35
CA LEU A 8 6.14 -3.15 6.11
C LEU A 8 7.13 -4.09 5.42
N ALA A 9 7.23 -5.32 5.92
CA ALA A 9 7.91 -6.41 5.26
C ALA A 9 6.97 -7.14 4.29
N SER A 10 7.53 -7.92 3.37
CA SER A 10 6.71 -8.78 2.50
C SER A 10 5.89 -9.76 3.34
N GLY A 11 4.57 -9.80 3.11
CA GLY A 11 3.61 -10.56 3.89
C GLY A 11 2.91 -9.75 4.98
N ASP A 12 3.44 -8.58 5.36
CA ASP A 12 2.83 -7.75 6.39
C ASP A 12 1.54 -7.09 5.90
N SER A 13 0.69 -6.76 6.87
CA SER A 13 -0.52 -6.00 6.66
C SER A 13 -0.70 -4.94 7.74
N TYR A 14 -1.27 -3.81 7.35
CA TYR A 14 -1.52 -2.67 8.22
C TYR A 14 -3.00 -2.30 8.18
N GLY A 15 -3.62 -2.32 9.35
CA GLY A 15 -5.02 -1.91 9.53
C GLY A 15 -5.17 -0.40 9.42
N LEU A 16 -6.04 0.04 8.52
CA LEU A 16 -6.46 1.43 8.37
C LEU A 16 -7.86 1.62 8.96
N TYR A 17 -8.28 2.88 9.09
CA TYR A 17 -9.63 3.21 9.54
C TYR A 17 -10.70 2.63 8.61
N GLN A 18 -11.92 2.48 9.14
CA GLN A 18 -13.11 2.05 8.37
C GLN A 18 -13.00 0.64 7.76
N GLY A 19 -12.14 -0.23 8.31
CA GLY A 19 -12.03 -1.63 7.91
C GLY A 19 -11.23 -1.85 6.62
N TYR A 20 -10.42 -0.88 6.23
CA TYR A 20 -9.43 -1.05 5.18
C TYR A 20 -8.17 -1.75 5.72
N ILE A 21 -7.59 -2.65 4.94
CA ILE A 21 -6.31 -3.29 5.26
C ILE A 21 -5.38 -3.14 4.06
N LEU A 22 -4.22 -2.52 4.30
CA LEU A 22 -3.13 -2.40 3.33
C LEU A 22 -2.15 -3.55 3.53
N SER A 23 -1.90 -4.34 2.49
CA SER A 23 -1.02 -5.50 2.55
C SER A 23 0.14 -5.35 1.57
N LEU A 24 1.35 -5.70 2.01
CA LEU A 24 2.51 -5.83 1.15
C LEU A 24 2.64 -7.29 0.70
N LYS A 25 2.37 -7.57 -0.57
CA LYS A 25 2.33 -8.96 -1.06
C LYS A 25 3.74 -9.49 -1.36
N SER A 26 4.58 -8.68 -1.99
CA SER A 26 5.94 -9.04 -2.34
C SER A 26 6.75 -7.82 -2.74
N VAL A 27 8.07 -7.87 -2.51
CA VAL A 27 9.07 -6.99 -3.13
C VAL A 27 9.77 -7.78 -4.24
N SER A 28 9.89 -7.18 -5.42
CA SER A 28 10.57 -7.76 -6.57
C SER A 28 12.06 -7.37 -6.58
N SER A 29 12.89 -8.16 -7.26
CA SER A 29 14.32 -7.91 -7.42
C SER A 29 14.66 -6.64 -8.18
N ASP A 30 13.72 -6.12 -8.96
CA ASP A 30 13.85 -4.85 -9.71
C ASP A 30 13.54 -3.61 -8.86
N GLY A 31 13.25 -3.78 -7.56
CA GLY A 31 12.92 -2.68 -6.66
C GLY A 31 11.48 -2.20 -6.81
N SER A 32 10.59 -3.01 -7.40
CA SER A 32 9.14 -2.77 -7.37
C SER A 32 8.47 -3.53 -6.23
N VAL A 33 7.30 -3.07 -5.81
CA VAL A 33 6.55 -3.67 -4.71
C VAL A 33 5.07 -3.85 -5.05
N TRP A 34 4.54 -5.03 -4.73
CA TRP A 34 3.13 -5.33 -4.91
C TRP A 34 2.34 -4.95 -3.66
N VAL A 35 1.50 -3.92 -3.80
CA VAL A 35 0.63 -3.41 -2.76
C VAL A 35 -0.81 -3.81 -3.04
N GLN A 36 -1.53 -4.25 -2.00
CA GLN A 36 -2.94 -4.60 -2.08
C GLN A 36 -3.73 -3.87 -1.00
N LEU A 37 -4.90 -3.33 -1.38
CA LEU A 37 -5.87 -2.77 -0.45
C LEU A 37 -7.13 -3.62 -0.45
N THR A 38 -7.58 -3.98 0.74
CA THR A 38 -8.83 -4.70 0.96
C THR A 38 -9.78 -3.89 1.82
N GLU A 39 -11.09 -4.04 1.58
CA GLU A 39 -12.19 -3.49 2.38
C GLU A 39 -13.15 -4.65 2.68
N LYS A 40 -13.32 -5.02 3.95
CA LYS A 40 -14.21 -6.13 4.36
C LYS A 40 -13.97 -7.40 3.54
N ASP A 41 -12.71 -7.85 3.51
CA ASP A 41 -12.23 -9.05 2.80
C ASP A 41 -12.30 -9.02 1.27
N LYS A 42 -12.74 -7.91 0.67
CA LYS A 42 -12.73 -7.71 -0.80
C LYS A 42 -11.53 -6.89 -1.21
N ILE A 43 -10.80 -7.36 -2.22
CA ILE A 43 -9.74 -6.57 -2.86
C ILE A 43 -10.39 -5.42 -3.63
N VAL A 44 -10.12 -4.19 -3.21
CA VAL A 44 -10.65 -2.98 -3.86
C VAL A 44 -9.62 -2.34 -4.79
N LYS A 45 -8.33 -2.59 -4.55
CA LYS A 45 -7.23 -2.21 -5.45
C LYS A 45 -6.02 -3.09 -5.19
N ASN A 46 -5.26 -3.39 -6.23
CA ASN A 46 -3.88 -3.84 -6.12
C ASN A 46 -3.06 -3.15 -7.22
N ASP A 47 -1.77 -3.00 -6.99
CA ASP A 47 -0.87 -2.34 -7.93
C ASP A 47 0.59 -2.73 -7.68
N ILE A 48 1.43 -2.60 -8.71
CA ILE A 48 2.89 -2.70 -8.59
C ILE A 48 3.44 -1.27 -8.62
N VAL A 49 4.09 -0.86 -7.53
CA VAL A 49 4.58 0.50 -7.32
C VAL A 49 6.10 0.48 -7.17
N HIS A 50 6.77 1.47 -7.72
CA HIS A 50 8.22 1.64 -7.59
C HIS A 50 8.55 2.68 -6.52
N ASP A 51 9.83 2.79 -6.17
CA ASP A 51 10.32 3.86 -5.29
C ASP A 51 9.86 5.24 -5.74
N TYR A 52 9.52 6.07 -4.75
CA TYR A 52 8.94 7.41 -4.89
C TYR A 52 7.56 7.45 -5.58
N GLY A 53 6.98 6.29 -5.91
CA GLY A 53 5.65 6.15 -6.48
C GLY A 53 4.52 6.32 -5.47
N TYR A 54 3.29 6.38 -5.99
CA TYR A 54 2.08 6.48 -5.19
C TYR A 54 1.14 5.32 -5.44
N PHE A 55 0.64 4.74 -4.35
CA PHE A 55 -0.52 3.86 -4.36
C PHE A 55 -1.75 4.68 -3.96
N THR A 56 -2.61 4.97 -4.94
CA THR A 56 -3.80 5.80 -4.73
C THR A 56 -5.07 5.03 -5.05
N TYR A 57 -6.02 5.03 -4.11
CA TYR A 57 -7.35 4.49 -4.29
C TYR A 57 -8.40 5.60 -4.20
N ASN A 58 -9.18 5.75 -5.27
CA ASN A 58 -10.25 6.72 -5.39
C ASN A 58 -11.60 6.00 -5.50
N LYS A 59 -12.62 6.58 -4.86
CA LYS A 59 -14.02 6.39 -5.22
C LYS A 59 -14.44 7.57 -6.12
N PRO A 60 -15.58 7.50 -6.84
CA PRO A 60 -15.91 8.47 -7.90
C PRO A 60 -15.74 9.94 -7.55
N ASN A 61 -15.95 10.33 -6.27
CA ASN A 61 -15.88 11.71 -5.81
C ASN A 61 -14.89 11.95 -4.66
N SER A 62 -14.02 10.98 -4.35
CA SER A 62 -13.11 11.11 -3.20
C SER A 62 -11.88 10.22 -3.31
N THR A 63 -10.73 10.75 -2.89
CA THR A 63 -9.56 9.94 -2.57
C THR A 63 -9.76 9.31 -1.20
N ILE A 64 -9.79 7.98 -1.17
CA ILE A 64 -9.95 7.21 0.06
C ILE A 64 -8.59 6.93 0.69
N LEU A 65 -7.58 6.64 -0.14
CA LEU A 65 -6.22 6.37 0.31
C LEU A 65 -5.23 6.90 -0.73
N SER A 66 -4.18 7.57 -0.25
CA SER A 66 -2.99 7.91 -1.03
C SER A 66 -1.78 7.64 -0.16
N VAL A 67 -0.95 6.68 -0.58
CA VAL A 67 0.28 6.28 0.12
C VAL A 67 1.45 6.51 -0.80
N LYS A 68 2.45 7.25 -0.32
CA LYS A 68 3.74 7.39 -0.99
C LYS A 68 4.64 6.24 -0.57
N ILE A 69 5.20 5.53 -1.54
CA ILE A 69 6.28 4.58 -1.30
C ILE A 69 7.58 5.38 -1.33
N GLU A 70 8.13 5.68 -0.15
CA GLU A 70 9.31 6.55 -0.07
C GLU A 70 10.60 5.80 -0.41
N LYS A 71 10.74 4.57 0.08
CA LYS A 71 11.90 3.72 -0.16
C LYS A 71 11.57 2.25 0.05
N ILE A 72 12.08 1.42 -0.86
CA ILE A 72 12.03 -0.04 -0.82
C ILE A 72 13.42 -0.54 -0.42
N TYR A 73 13.44 -1.51 0.48
CA TYR A 73 14.65 -2.17 0.93
C TYR A 73 14.57 -3.64 0.50
N SER A 74 15.56 -4.08 -0.27
CA SER A 74 15.79 -5.49 -0.60
C SER A 74 17.12 -5.94 -0.01
N GLY A 75 17.15 -7.15 0.54
CA GLY A 75 18.34 -7.79 1.10
C GLY A 75 18.89 -8.85 0.17
#